data_AF-A0A2X0WGX6-F1
#
_entry.id   AF-A0A2X0WGX6-F1
#
_cell.length_a   1.000
_cell.length_b   1.000
_cell.length_c   1.000
_cell.angle_alpha   90.00
_cell.angle_beta   90.00
_cell.angle_gamma   90.00
#
_symmetry.space_group_name_H-M   'P 1'
#
loop_
_entity.id
_entity.type
_entity.pdbx_description
1 polymer ?
#
loop_
_entity_poly.entity_id
_entity_poly.type
_entity_poly.pdbx_seq_one_letter_code
_entity_poly.pdbx_strand_id
1 'polypeptide(L)'
;MSLKNLLPDGTYDEIIKESGIEPEQTQGKVLKVACPTCKKELIYSSANPFRPFCSERCKLIDLGAWANDEIKLKGKDALEDEDADQIVDPNLPRL
;
A
#
# COMPACT_ATOMS: atom_id res chain seq x y z
N MET A 1 -12.03 17.19 -0.66
CA MET A 1 -11.75 18.39 -1.48
C MET A 1 -10.76 17.99 -2.55
N SER A 2 -11.04 18.26 -3.81
CA SER A 2 -10.15 17.88 -4.93
C SER A 2 -8.96 18.84 -4.98
N LEU A 3 -7.78 18.38 -5.42
CA LEU A 3 -6.61 19.24 -5.66
C LEU A 3 -6.93 20.43 -6.58
N LYS A 4 -7.92 20.25 -7.48
CA LYS A 4 -8.46 21.31 -8.34
C LYS A 4 -9.02 22.51 -7.56
N ASN A 5 -9.49 22.29 -6.34
CA ASN A 5 -10.12 23.31 -5.50
C ASN A 5 -9.12 24.03 -4.58
N LEU A 6 -7.86 23.60 -4.58
CA LEU A 6 -6.77 24.21 -3.78
C LEU A 6 -5.89 25.13 -4.62
N LEU A 7 -6.05 25.11 -5.95
CA LEU A 7 -5.31 25.93 -6.88
C LEU A 7 -6.19 27.10 -7.34
N PRO A 8 -5.61 28.28 -7.63
CA PRO A 8 -6.35 29.38 -8.23
C PRO A 8 -7.00 28.95 -9.55
N ASP A 9 -8.17 29.50 -9.86
CA ASP A 9 -8.94 29.15 -11.06
C ASP A 9 -8.07 29.24 -12.33
N GLY A 10 -8.10 28.20 -13.15
CA GLY A 10 -7.33 28.11 -14.40
C GLY A 10 -5.89 27.61 -14.26
N THR A 11 -5.27 27.71 -13.08
CA THR A 11 -3.86 27.29 -12.87
C THR A 11 -3.67 25.79 -13.13
N TYR A 12 -4.65 24.97 -12.73
CA TYR A 12 -4.60 23.52 -12.98
C TYR A 12 -4.60 23.22 -14.49
N ASP A 13 -5.40 23.95 -15.27
CA ASP A 13 -5.54 23.72 -16.70
C ASP A 13 -4.30 24.21 -17.48
N GLU A 14 -3.67 25.31 -17.04
CA GLU A 14 -2.40 25.81 -17.57
C GLU A 14 -1.27 24.80 -17.36
N ILE A 15 -1.11 24.28 -16.14
CA ILE A 15 -0.08 23.28 -15.80
C ILE A 15 -0.21 22.03 -16.67
N ILE A 16 -1.43 21.53 -16.86
CA ILE A 16 -1.69 20.34 -17.69
C ILE A 16 -1.29 20.61 -19.14
N LYS A 17 -1.65 21.78 -19.67
CA LYS A 17 -1.35 22.17 -21.05
C LYS A 17 0.15 22.34 -21.31
N GLU A 18 0.89 22.90 -20.35
CA GLU A 18 2.36 23.05 -20.43
C GLU A 18 3.10 21.72 -20.25
N SER A 19 2.56 20.81 -19.44
CA SER A 19 3.14 19.48 -19.23
C SER A 19 3.04 18.55 -20.46
N GLY A 20 2.23 18.91 -21.46
CA GLY A 20 1.98 18.09 -22.65
C GLY A 20 1.22 16.79 -22.35
N ILE A 21 0.59 16.69 -21.19
CA ILE A 21 -0.18 15.53 -20.75
C ILE A 21 -1.65 15.77 -21.12
N GLU A 22 -2.05 15.33 -22.30
CA GLU A 22 -3.47 15.25 -22.67
C GLU A 22 -4.21 14.31 -21.68
N PRO A 23 -5.35 14.71 -21.08
CA PRO A 23 -6.05 13.93 -20.06
C PRO A 23 -6.58 12.57 -20.57
N GLU A 24 -6.54 12.34 -21.88
CA GLU A 24 -7.07 11.15 -22.54
C GLU A 24 -6.03 10.05 -22.77
N GLN A 25 -4.73 10.30 -22.52
CA GLN A 25 -3.66 9.36 -22.90
C GLN A 25 -3.05 8.54 -21.75
N THR A 26 -3.83 8.18 -20.73
CA THR A 26 -3.48 7.02 -19.90
C THR A 26 -3.88 5.73 -20.63
N GLN A 27 -3.27 5.42 -21.78
CA GLN A 27 -3.17 4.03 -22.23
C GLN A 27 -2.11 3.33 -21.37
N GLY A 28 -2.37 3.30 -20.06
CA GLY A 28 -1.49 2.73 -19.06
C GLY A 28 -1.48 1.22 -19.20
N LYS A 29 -0.30 0.65 -19.37
CA LYS A 29 -0.05 -0.80 -19.32
C LYS A 29 -0.85 -1.42 -18.17
N VAL A 30 -1.74 -2.36 -18.50
CA VAL A 30 -2.57 -3.06 -17.52
C VAL A 30 -1.66 -3.76 -16.51
N LEU A 31 -1.63 -3.27 -15.27
CA LEU A 31 -0.82 -3.85 -14.21
C LEU A 31 -1.50 -5.15 -13.76
N LYS A 32 -0.80 -6.28 -13.94
CA LYS A 32 -1.24 -7.58 -13.45
C LYS A 32 -0.43 -7.97 -12.23
N VAL A 33 -1.09 -8.51 -11.21
CA VAL A 33 -0.46 -8.96 -9.96
C VAL A 33 -1.01 -10.32 -9.54
N ALA A 34 -0.21 -11.08 -8.79
CA ALA A 34 -0.68 -12.32 -8.17
C ALA A 34 -1.30 -12.04 -6.80
N CYS A 35 -2.44 -12.67 -6.52
CA CYS A 35 -3.06 -12.65 -5.19
C CYS A 35 -2.09 -13.27 -4.17
N PRO A 36 -1.72 -12.57 -3.07
CA PRO A 36 -0.77 -13.10 -2.10
C PRO A 36 -1.21 -14.42 -1.47
N THR A 37 -2.52 -14.58 -1.23
CA THR A 37 -3.12 -15.74 -0.55
C THR A 37 -3.22 -16.99 -1.42
N CYS A 38 -3.76 -16.85 -2.64
CA CYS A 38 -4.09 -18.00 -3.49
C CYS A 38 -3.34 -18.04 -4.83
N LYS A 39 -2.45 -17.07 -5.05
CA LYS A 39 -1.60 -16.93 -6.25
C LYS A 39 -2.31 -16.73 -7.59
N LYS A 40 -3.65 -16.57 -7.59
CA LYS A 40 -4.42 -16.22 -8.79
C LYS A 40 -3.95 -14.87 -9.37
N GLU A 41 -3.71 -14.81 -10.67
CA GLU A 41 -3.41 -13.55 -11.38
C GLU A 41 -4.68 -12.68 -11.50
N LEU A 42 -4.55 -11.39 -11.20
CA LEU A 42 -5.62 -10.41 -11.36
C LEU A 42 -5.10 -9.09 -11.94
N ILE A 43 -6.01 -8.34 -12.56
CA ILE A 43 -5.76 -6.96 -12.96
C ILE A 43 -5.82 -6.07 -11.71
N TYR A 44 -4.78 -5.28 -11.48
CA TYR A 44 -4.76 -4.26 -10.45
C TYR A 44 -5.55 -3.05 -10.94
N SER A 45 -6.82 -2.96 -10.52
CA SER A 45 -7.75 -1.91 -10.93
C SER A 45 -8.62 -1.49 -9.75
N SER A 46 -9.04 -0.22 -9.74
CA SER A 46 -9.98 0.32 -8.76
C SER A 46 -11.31 -0.43 -8.71
N ALA A 47 -11.69 -1.09 -9.82
CA ALA A 47 -12.86 -1.95 -9.91
C ALA A 47 -12.82 -3.17 -8.96
N ASN A 48 -11.62 -3.63 -8.56
CA ASN A 48 -11.49 -4.62 -7.49
C ASN A 48 -11.17 -3.91 -6.15
N PRO A 49 -12.13 -3.79 -5.21
CA PRO A 49 -11.91 -3.12 -3.93
C PRO A 49 -10.98 -3.90 -2.99
N PHE A 50 -10.74 -5.18 -3.26
CA PHE A 50 -9.91 -6.06 -2.40
C PHE A 50 -8.48 -6.19 -2.88
N ARG A 51 -8.07 -5.47 -3.93
CA ARG A 51 -6.68 -5.47 -4.43
C ARG A 51 -5.67 -5.25 -3.27
N PRO A 52 -4.53 -5.98 -3.22
CA PRO A 52 -4.02 -6.92 -4.22
C PRO A 52 -4.63 -8.34 -4.15
N PHE A 53 -5.62 -8.58 -3.29
CA PHE A 53 -6.31 -9.87 -3.20
C PHE A 53 -7.37 -10.02 -4.28
N CYS A 54 -7.61 -11.26 -4.72
CA CYS A 54 -8.65 -11.53 -5.73
C CYS A 54 -10.08 -11.47 -5.18
N SER A 55 -10.26 -11.48 -3.86
CA SER A 55 -11.57 -11.43 -3.19
C SER A 55 -11.43 -11.06 -1.71
N GLU A 56 -12.55 -10.69 -1.09
CA GLU A 56 -12.65 -10.45 0.35
C GLU A 56 -12.18 -11.65 1.18
N ARG A 57 -12.56 -12.87 0.77
CA ARG A 57 -12.12 -14.11 1.43
C ARG A 57 -10.60 -14.20 1.52
N CYS A 58 -9.88 -13.89 0.44
CA CYS A 58 -8.41 -13.96 0.45
C CYS A 58 -7.81 -12.89 1.38
N LYS A 59 -8.37 -11.67 1.39
CA LYS A 59 -7.98 -10.61 2.33
C LYS A 59 -8.14 -11.06 3.79
N LEU A 60 -9.27 -11.72 4.12
CA LEU A 60 -9.54 -12.17 5.49
C LEU A 60 -8.66 -13.35 5.91
N ILE A 61 -8.33 -14.26 5.00
CA ILE A 61 -7.39 -15.36 5.29
C ILE A 61 -6.00 -14.79 5.58
N ASP A 62 -5.53 -13.85 4.76
CA ASP A 62 -4.23 -13.19 4.98
C ASP A 62 -4.19 -12.50 6.35
N LEU A 63 -5.23 -11.73 6.67
CA LEU A 63 -5.38 -11.09 7.98
C LEU A 63 -5.39 -12.12 9.13
N GLY A 64 -6.06 -13.25 8.96
CA GLY A 64 -6.08 -14.33 9.95
C GLY A 64 -4.70 -14.96 10.17
N ALA A 65 -3.94 -15.19 9.09
CA ALA A 65 -2.59 -15.75 9.17
C ALA A 65 -1.64 -14.81 9.94
N TRP A 66 -1.77 -13.49 9.76
CA TRP A 66 -1.06 -12.51 10.59
C TRP A 66 -1.49 -12.54 12.05
N ALA A 67 -2.79 -12.57 12.32
CA ALA A 67 -3.31 -12.61 13.70
C ALA A 67 -2.91 -13.88 14.46
N ASN A 68 -2.66 -14.99 13.75
CA ASN A 68 -2.26 -16.27 14.31
C ASN A 68 -0.74 -16.49 14.35
N ASP A 69 0.08 -15.46 14.07
CA ASP A 69 1.54 -15.57 13.97
C ASP A 69 2.03 -16.62 12.95
N GLU A 70 1.22 -16.95 11.93
CA GLU A 70 1.62 -17.87 10.85
C GLU A 70 2.57 -17.18 9.86
N ILE A 71 2.49 -15.85 9.75
CA ILE A 71 3.41 -15.01 8.99
C ILE A 71 4.37 -14.32 9.95
N LYS A 72 5.68 -14.55 9.78
CA LYS A 72 6.74 -13.97 10.60
C LYS A 72 7.80 -13.31 9.73
N LEU A 73 8.24 -12.13 10.14
CA LEU A 73 9.41 -11.48 9.57
C LEU A 73 10.65 -11.92 10.34
N LYS A 74 11.74 -12.21 9.63
CA LYS A 74 13.03 -12.43 10.28
C LYS A 74 13.58 -11.07 10.69
N GLY A 75 13.60 -10.81 12.00
CA GLY A 75 14.30 -9.67 12.59
C GLY A 75 15.79 -9.96 12.77
N LYS A 76 16.57 -8.90 13.03
CA LYS A 76 17.89 -9.03 13.66
C LYS A 76 17.67 -9.37 15.15
N ASP A 77 18.69 -9.92 15.81
CA ASP A 77 18.60 -10.13 17.25
C ASP A 77 18.40 -8.78 17.95
N ALA A 78 17.45 -8.70 18.87
CA ALA A 78 17.09 -7.46 19.57
C ALA A 78 18.27 -6.83 20.36
N LEU A 79 19.35 -7.58 20.54
CA LEU A 79 20.59 -7.16 21.19
C LEU A 79 21.55 -6.41 20.25
N GLU A 80 21.30 -6.45 18.94
CA GLU A 80 22.11 -5.77 17.91
C GLU A 80 21.40 -4.54 17.33
N ASP A 81 20.17 -4.25 17.77
CA ASP A 81 19.48 -3.02 17.41
C ASP A 81 20.05 -1.87 18.24
N GLU A 82 20.99 -1.12 17.67
CA GLU A 82 21.63 0.06 18.28
C GLU A 82 20.61 1.15 18.69
N ASP A 83 19.40 1.10 18.13
CA ASP A 83 18.28 1.98 18.45
C ASP A 83 17.35 1.43 19.55
N ALA A 84 17.56 0.20 20.03
CA ALA A 84 16.71 -0.42 21.07
C ALA A 84 16.79 0.34 22.40
N ASP A 85 17.94 0.94 22.70
CA ASP A 85 18.17 1.78 23.89
C ASP A 85 17.33 3.07 23.89
N GLN A 86 16.77 3.47 22.74
CA GLN A 86 15.91 4.65 22.61
C GLN A 86 14.43 4.36 22.93
N ILE A 87 14.06 3.09 23.13
CA ILE A 87 12.70 2.70 23.53
C ILE A 87 12.55 2.87 25.04
N VAL A 88 12.28 4.10 25.48
CA VAL A 88 11.88 4.41 26.86
C VAL A 88 10.38 4.13 27.05
N ASP A 89 9.99 2.85 27.08
CA ASP A 89 8.65 2.45 27.52
C ASP A 89 8.68 2.00 28.99
N PRO A 90 8.02 2.73 29.92
CA PRO A 90 7.98 2.38 31.33
C PRO A 90 7.25 1.07 31.64
N ASN A 91 6.52 0.48 30.69
CA ASN A 91 5.81 -0.78 30.84
C ASN A 91 6.48 -1.98 30.15
N LEU A 92 7.66 -1.79 29.54
CA LEU A 92 8.37 -2.91 28.93
C LEU A 92 8.97 -3.80 30.04
N PRO A 93 8.72 -5.12 30.03
CA PRO A 93 9.36 -6.02 30.99
C PRO A 93 10.87 -5.99 30.76
N ARG A 94 11.64 -5.67 31.82
CA ARG A 94 13.09 -5.84 31.81
C ARG A 94 13.40 -7.34 31.84
N LEU A 95 14.08 -7.82 30.81
CA LEU A 95 14.64 -9.17 30.76
C LEU A 95 15.93 -9.25 31.59
#